data_AF-A0A7X7MUY4-F1
#
_entry.id   AF-A0A7X7MUY4-F1
#
_cell.length_a   1.000
_cell.length_b   1.000
_cell.length_c   1.000
_cell.angle_alpha   90.00
_cell.angle_beta   90.00
_cell.angle_gamma   90.00
#
_symmetry.space_group_name_H-M   'P 1'
#
loop_
_entity.id
_entity.type
_entity.pdbx_description
1 polymer ?
#
loop_
_entity_poly.entity_id
_entity_poly.type
_entity_poly.pdbx_seq_one_letter_code
_entity_poly.pdbx_strand_id
1 'polypeptide(L)'
;MTINQDSKHRKPELLVPASSLEVLMTAVHFGADAVYIGGEAFGLRAKAKNFSKEDMQKGIDFAHAHGVKVYVTANILAHNDDLDGARQYFTELKEMKPDALIISDPGMFTIAKEICKEIEIHISTQANNTNYLTYDFWYRLGAKRVVSARELSLKEIKEIREHIPCDMEIESFMHGAMCISYSGRCLLSNYFTGRDANQGACTHPCRWKYSIVEETRPGEYMPVYENERGTYLFNSKDLCMIEHIPEMIDAGIDSFKIEGRMKTALYVATVARTYRKAIDDYLISEQTYRDHMKWYQEEISKCTYRQFTTGFYFGKPDEHTQIYDNNTYIKEYTYLGIVGEEDHNGRFYLEQKNKFSVGEMIEIMKPNGENIETKVCSIVNEKGEEQESAPHPLQKLWITLDTKPSVYDILRKKETDS
;
A
#
# COMPACT_ATOMS: atom_id res chain seq x y z
N MET A 1 -40.93 -12.13 14.85
CA MET A 1 -39.84 -12.08 15.84
C MET A 1 -38.92 -10.96 15.44
N THR A 2 -38.61 -10.06 16.38
CA THR A 2 -37.83 -8.85 16.12
C THR A 2 -36.38 -9.23 15.85
N ILE A 3 -35.86 -8.90 14.68
CA ILE A 3 -34.45 -9.10 14.35
C ILE A 3 -33.67 -7.95 15.01
N ASN A 4 -32.71 -8.28 15.89
CA ASN A 4 -31.86 -7.30 16.54
C ASN A 4 -31.04 -6.52 15.49
N GLN A 5 -31.01 -5.19 15.58
CA GLN A 5 -30.35 -4.32 14.59
C GLN A 5 -28.84 -4.12 14.84
N ASP A 6 -28.26 -4.76 15.87
CA ASP A 6 -26.92 -4.47 16.42
C ASP A 6 -25.72 -5.12 15.67
N SER A 7 -25.89 -5.59 14.43
CA SER A 7 -24.78 -6.22 13.66
C SER A 7 -24.41 -5.48 12.38
N LYS A 8 -24.81 -4.22 12.25
CA LYS A 8 -24.94 -3.57 10.94
C LYS A 8 -23.64 -3.29 10.17
N HIS A 9 -22.48 -3.32 10.83
CA HIS A 9 -21.17 -3.14 10.19
C HIS A 9 -20.17 -4.17 10.71
N ARG A 10 -19.64 -5.01 9.82
CA ARG A 10 -18.46 -5.85 10.11
C ARG A 10 -17.25 -4.93 10.32
N LYS A 11 -16.30 -5.31 11.19
CA LYS A 11 -14.99 -4.65 11.24
C LYS A 11 -14.34 -4.76 9.86
N PRO A 12 -14.01 -3.64 9.18
CA PRO A 12 -13.33 -3.70 7.90
C PRO A 12 -11.89 -4.19 8.08
N GLU A 13 -11.45 -5.04 7.16
CA GLU A 13 -10.08 -5.54 7.10
C GLU A 13 -9.13 -4.43 6.62
N LEU A 14 -8.02 -4.19 7.33
CA LEU A 14 -6.96 -3.31 6.85
C LEU A 14 -5.92 -4.13 6.07
N LEU A 15 -5.98 -4.01 4.74
CA LEU A 15 -5.10 -4.72 3.82
C LEU A 15 -3.88 -3.88 3.42
N VAL A 16 -2.71 -4.29 3.92
CA VAL A 16 -1.46 -3.53 3.84
C VAL A 16 -0.49 -4.11 2.80
N PRO A 17 0.17 -3.29 1.96
CA PRO A 17 1.18 -3.76 1.01
C PRO A 17 2.50 -4.08 1.72
N ALA A 18 3.13 -5.21 1.35
CA ALA A 18 4.50 -5.50 1.75
C ALA A 18 5.39 -5.81 0.55
N SER A 19 6.56 -5.15 0.45
CA SER A 19 7.54 -5.31 -0.64
C SER A 19 8.73 -6.21 -0.29
N SER A 20 8.86 -6.63 0.96
CA SER A 20 9.89 -7.56 1.42
C SER A 20 9.46 -8.19 2.74
N LEU A 21 10.18 -9.21 3.19
CA LEU A 21 9.95 -9.82 4.50
C LEU A 21 10.04 -8.78 5.64
N GLU A 22 11.03 -7.87 5.59
CA GLU A 22 11.16 -6.70 6.48
C GLU A 22 9.83 -5.89 6.54
N VAL A 23 9.29 -5.53 5.37
CA VAL A 23 8.07 -4.70 5.27
C VAL A 23 6.81 -5.49 5.63
N LEU A 24 6.78 -6.81 5.44
CA LEU A 24 5.68 -7.67 5.87
C LEU A 24 5.62 -7.73 7.40
N MET A 25 6.76 -8.00 8.04
CA MET A 25 6.86 -8.00 9.50
C MET A 25 6.45 -6.64 10.08
N THR A 26 6.89 -5.54 9.45
CA THR A 26 6.44 -4.18 9.77
C THR A 26 4.91 -4.03 9.64
N ALA A 27 4.31 -4.45 8.53
CA ALA A 27 2.87 -4.32 8.31
C ALA A 27 2.06 -5.07 9.38
N VAL A 28 2.47 -6.30 9.71
CA VAL A 28 1.89 -7.12 10.79
C VAL A 28 1.98 -6.38 12.13
N HIS A 29 3.17 -5.94 12.54
CA HIS A 29 3.34 -5.26 13.83
C HIS A 29 2.60 -3.93 13.95
N PHE A 30 2.48 -3.17 12.86
CA PHE A 30 1.79 -1.87 12.83
C PHE A 30 0.29 -1.98 12.50
N GLY A 31 -0.30 -3.18 12.60
CA GLY A 31 -1.75 -3.36 12.72
C GLY A 31 -2.51 -3.75 11.44
N ALA A 32 -1.84 -4.39 10.47
CA ALA A 32 -2.52 -5.05 9.36
C ALA A 32 -3.40 -6.23 9.84
N ASP A 33 -4.63 -6.34 9.31
CA ASP A 33 -5.41 -7.59 9.44
C ASP A 33 -5.02 -8.60 8.35
N ALA A 34 -4.58 -8.07 7.19
CA ALA A 34 -4.07 -8.84 6.07
C ALA A 34 -2.94 -8.08 5.37
N VAL A 35 -2.01 -8.81 4.76
CA VAL A 35 -0.95 -8.25 3.91
C VAL A 35 -1.06 -8.77 2.49
N TYR A 36 -0.78 -7.92 1.49
CA TYR A 36 -0.62 -8.39 0.11
C TYR A 36 0.81 -8.26 -0.40
N ILE A 37 1.27 -9.34 -1.01
CA ILE A 37 2.61 -9.54 -1.56
C ILE A 37 2.54 -9.99 -3.01
N GLY A 38 3.67 -9.97 -3.69
CA GLY A 38 3.88 -10.55 -5.01
C GLY A 38 5.24 -11.23 -5.04
N GLY A 39 5.26 -12.44 -5.60
CA GLY A 39 6.48 -13.17 -5.92
C GLY A 39 7.20 -12.58 -7.13
N GLU A 40 8.23 -13.28 -7.59
CA GLU A 40 9.11 -12.82 -8.68
C GLU A 40 8.44 -12.81 -10.06
N ALA A 41 7.29 -13.49 -10.21
CA ALA A 41 6.54 -13.62 -11.46
C ALA A 41 5.07 -13.17 -11.33
N PHE A 42 4.43 -12.92 -12.47
CA PHE A 42 2.98 -12.69 -12.65
C PHE A 42 2.33 -11.53 -11.85
N GLY A 43 3.10 -10.65 -11.21
CA GLY A 43 2.61 -9.46 -10.51
C GLY A 43 2.82 -8.14 -11.25
N LEU A 44 1.85 -7.22 -11.21
CA LEU A 44 1.90 -5.87 -11.81
C LEU A 44 2.88 -4.86 -11.16
N ARG A 45 3.88 -5.36 -10.45
CA ARG A 45 4.95 -4.60 -9.80
C ARG A 45 6.29 -5.32 -9.96
N ALA A 46 6.63 -5.74 -11.19
CA ALA A 46 7.85 -6.48 -11.52
C ALA A 46 9.17 -5.81 -11.04
N LYS A 47 9.16 -4.50 -10.77
CA LYS A 47 10.30 -3.72 -10.24
C LYS A 47 10.27 -3.47 -8.73
N ALA A 48 9.26 -3.95 -8.01
CA ALA A 48 9.34 -3.98 -6.55
C ALA A 48 10.46 -4.95 -6.13
N LYS A 49 10.96 -4.82 -4.91
CA LYS A 49 11.53 -6.00 -4.25
C LYS A 49 10.38 -7.01 -4.21
N ASN A 50 10.61 -8.18 -4.80
CA ASN A 50 9.63 -9.26 -4.87
C ASN A 50 10.07 -10.35 -3.89
N PHE A 51 9.12 -11.18 -3.45
CA PHE A 51 9.45 -12.25 -2.51
C PHE A 51 10.05 -13.43 -3.27
N SER A 52 11.24 -13.85 -2.86
CA SER A 52 11.74 -15.18 -3.18
C SER A 52 10.81 -16.24 -2.58
N LYS A 53 10.90 -17.48 -3.05
CA LYS A 53 10.11 -18.61 -2.50
C LYS A 53 10.35 -18.80 -1.00
N GLU A 54 11.59 -18.64 -0.55
CA GLU A 54 11.96 -18.78 0.87
C GLU A 54 11.42 -17.62 1.71
N ASP A 55 11.54 -16.38 1.24
CA ASP A 55 10.98 -15.21 1.92
C ASP A 55 9.44 -15.27 1.97
N MET A 56 8.80 -15.82 0.92
CA MET A 56 7.35 -15.95 0.85
C MET A 56 6.85 -16.93 1.91
N GLN A 57 7.47 -18.12 2.03
CA GLN A 57 7.11 -19.08 3.08
C GLN A 57 7.31 -18.48 4.47
N LYS A 58 8.48 -17.89 4.75
CA LYS A 58 8.77 -17.22 6.03
C LYS A 58 7.77 -16.10 6.34
N GLY A 59 7.34 -15.36 5.32
CA GLY A 59 6.35 -14.30 5.45
C GLY A 59 4.94 -14.81 5.77
N ILE A 60 4.53 -15.93 5.15
CA ILE A 60 3.26 -16.61 5.44
C ILE A 60 3.28 -17.17 6.86
N ASP A 61 4.30 -17.95 7.21
CA ASP A 61 4.46 -18.55 8.54
C ASP A 61 4.43 -17.47 9.65
N PHE A 62 5.14 -16.35 9.42
CA PHE A 62 5.18 -15.23 10.35
C PHE A 62 3.83 -14.53 10.49
N ALA A 63 3.14 -14.22 9.38
CA ALA A 63 1.84 -13.55 9.42
C ALA A 63 0.79 -14.44 10.10
N HIS A 64 0.74 -15.72 9.76
CA HIS A 64 -0.17 -16.70 10.37
C HIS A 64 0.07 -16.86 11.88
N ALA A 65 1.34 -16.85 12.33
CA ALA A 65 1.67 -16.86 13.76
C ALA A 65 1.16 -15.63 14.53
N HIS A 66 0.87 -14.52 13.84
CA HIS A 66 0.27 -13.30 14.39
C HIS A 66 -1.23 -13.14 14.07
N GLY A 67 -1.86 -14.14 13.44
CA GLY A 67 -3.27 -14.09 13.03
C GLY A 67 -3.57 -13.18 11.83
N VAL A 68 -2.54 -12.80 11.06
CA VAL A 68 -2.64 -11.93 9.88
C VAL A 68 -2.66 -12.78 8.62
N LYS A 69 -3.59 -12.49 7.70
CA LYS A 69 -3.71 -13.20 6.41
C LYS A 69 -2.68 -12.73 5.38
N VAL A 70 -2.31 -13.59 4.43
CA VAL A 70 -1.40 -13.27 3.31
C VAL A 70 -2.05 -13.50 1.95
N TYR A 71 -2.09 -12.46 1.13
CA TYR A 71 -2.63 -12.50 -0.23
C TYR A 71 -1.53 -12.33 -1.28
N VAL A 72 -1.49 -13.22 -2.27
CA VAL A 72 -0.44 -13.21 -3.32
C VAL A 72 -1.00 -12.68 -4.64
N THR A 73 -0.37 -11.65 -5.21
CA THR A 73 -0.76 -11.10 -6.51
C THR A 73 -0.26 -11.98 -7.67
N ALA A 74 -1.18 -12.39 -8.54
CA ALA A 74 -0.94 -13.01 -9.84
C ALA A 74 -1.83 -12.30 -10.89
N ASN A 75 -1.61 -10.98 -11.02
CA ASN A 75 -2.60 -10.04 -11.55
C ASN A 75 -2.21 -9.34 -12.87
N ILE A 76 -1.24 -9.87 -13.62
CA ILE A 76 -0.98 -9.43 -15.00
C ILE A 76 -2.18 -9.69 -15.94
N LEU A 77 -2.15 -9.08 -17.13
CA LEU A 77 -2.91 -9.57 -18.27
C LEU A 77 -2.03 -10.61 -18.99
N ALA A 78 -2.43 -11.88 -18.95
CA ALA A 78 -1.63 -12.99 -19.43
C ALA A 78 -1.77 -13.19 -20.95
N HIS A 79 -0.68 -13.55 -21.61
CA HIS A 79 -0.65 -14.02 -22.99
C HIS A 79 -0.50 -15.55 -23.01
N ASN A 80 -0.63 -16.18 -24.20
CA ASN A 80 -0.55 -17.64 -24.32
C ASN A 80 0.74 -18.23 -23.73
N ASP A 81 1.87 -17.55 -23.93
CA ASP A 81 3.20 -17.99 -23.47
C ASP A 81 3.36 -17.92 -21.93
N ASP A 82 2.49 -17.17 -21.23
CA ASP A 82 2.48 -17.08 -19.77
C ASP A 82 1.80 -18.30 -19.11
N LEU A 83 0.93 -19.04 -19.83
CA LEU A 83 -0.01 -19.98 -19.22
C LEU A 83 0.65 -21.22 -18.60
N ASP A 84 1.71 -21.76 -19.21
CA ASP A 84 2.43 -22.91 -18.66
C ASP A 84 3.24 -22.51 -17.42
N GLY A 85 3.89 -21.34 -17.46
CA GLY A 85 4.57 -20.76 -16.29
C GLY A 85 3.61 -20.46 -15.13
N ALA A 86 2.40 -19.99 -15.45
CA ALA A 86 1.35 -19.76 -14.46
C ALA A 86 0.89 -21.07 -13.79
N ARG A 87 0.74 -22.16 -14.56
CA ARG A 87 0.42 -23.50 -14.00
C ARG A 87 1.48 -23.97 -13.00
N GLN A 88 2.76 -23.79 -13.31
CA GLN A 88 3.84 -24.08 -12.36
C GLN A 88 3.73 -23.18 -11.12
N TYR A 89 3.65 -21.86 -11.31
CA TYR A 89 3.62 -20.89 -10.21
C TYR A 89 2.45 -21.13 -9.23
N PHE A 90 1.24 -21.37 -9.74
CA PHE A 90 0.09 -21.70 -8.89
C PHE A 90 0.27 -23.05 -8.17
N THR A 91 0.93 -24.03 -8.79
CA THR A 91 1.27 -25.30 -8.10
C THR A 91 2.23 -25.05 -6.93
N GLU A 92 3.19 -24.13 -7.09
CA GLU A 92 4.11 -23.77 -6.01
C GLU A 92 3.42 -22.96 -4.89
N LEU A 93 2.53 -22.02 -5.23
CA LEU A 93 1.75 -21.28 -4.24
C LEU A 93 0.80 -22.17 -3.43
N LYS A 94 0.23 -23.21 -4.05
CA LYS A 94 -0.62 -24.18 -3.38
C LYS A 94 0.08 -24.85 -2.19
N GLU A 95 1.35 -25.21 -2.33
CA GLU A 95 2.13 -25.83 -1.26
C GLU A 95 2.46 -24.84 -0.12
N MET A 96 2.63 -23.55 -0.45
CA MET A 96 2.89 -22.48 0.53
C MET A 96 1.65 -22.03 1.31
N LYS A 97 0.44 -22.29 0.79
CA LYS A 97 -0.86 -22.00 1.42
C LYS A 97 -1.07 -20.52 1.85
N PRO A 98 -0.90 -19.53 0.97
CA PRO A 98 -1.44 -18.19 1.22
C PRO A 98 -2.98 -18.24 1.30
N ASP A 99 -3.58 -17.29 2.00
CA ASP A 99 -5.02 -17.23 2.22
C ASP A 99 -5.81 -16.90 0.94
N ALA A 100 -5.24 -16.08 0.05
CA ALA A 100 -5.88 -15.72 -1.22
C ALA A 100 -4.91 -15.41 -2.36
N LEU A 101 -5.41 -15.53 -3.59
CA LEU A 101 -4.77 -15.09 -4.83
C LEU A 101 -5.50 -13.87 -5.39
N ILE A 102 -4.77 -12.79 -5.66
CA ILE A 102 -5.32 -11.59 -6.31
C ILE A 102 -5.06 -11.69 -7.82
N ILE A 103 -6.11 -11.89 -8.63
CA ILE A 103 -6.03 -12.22 -10.06
C ILE A 103 -6.84 -11.22 -10.92
N SER A 104 -6.36 -10.89 -12.12
CA SER A 104 -7.05 -10.00 -13.07
C SER A 104 -7.64 -10.74 -14.28
N ASP A 105 -6.93 -11.75 -14.77
CA ASP A 105 -7.18 -12.38 -16.05
C ASP A 105 -8.08 -13.64 -15.92
N PRO A 106 -9.11 -13.84 -16.78
CA PRO A 106 -9.98 -15.01 -16.73
C PRO A 106 -9.28 -16.36 -16.99
N GLY A 107 -8.21 -16.38 -17.79
CA GLY A 107 -7.40 -17.58 -18.03
C GLY A 107 -6.61 -17.96 -16.78
N MET A 108 -5.91 -16.99 -16.19
CA MET A 108 -5.22 -17.13 -14.90
C MET A 108 -6.18 -17.56 -13.78
N PHE A 109 -7.40 -16.98 -13.73
CA PHE A 109 -8.45 -17.36 -12.78
C PHE A 109 -8.86 -18.82 -12.95
N THR A 110 -9.03 -19.28 -14.20
CA THR A 110 -9.40 -20.66 -14.51
C THR A 110 -8.32 -21.63 -14.04
N ILE A 111 -7.06 -21.35 -14.35
CA ILE A 111 -5.91 -22.17 -13.93
C ILE A 111 -5.80 -22.20 -12.39
N ALA A 112 -5.91 -21.05 -11.73
CA ALA A 112 -5.86 -20.96 -10.27
C ALA A 112 -6.98 -21.79 -9.62
N LYS A 113 -8.21 -21.75 -10.17
CA LYS A 113 -9.34 -22.55 -9.67
C LYS A 113 -9.17 -24.06 -9.90
N GLU A 114 -8.46 -24.48 -10.95
CA GLU A 114 -8.12 -25.89 -11.18
C GLU A 114 -7.13 -26.42 -10.13
N ILE A 115 -6.11 -25.62 -9.79
CA ILE A 115 -4.94 -26.04 -9.00
C ILE A 115 -5.13 -25.74 -7.50
N CYS A 116 -5.51 -24.51 -7.17
CA CYS A 116 -5.52 -23.93 -5.82
C CYS A 116 -6.90 -23.97 -5.16
N LYS A 117 -7.57 -25.12 -5.19
CA LYS A 117 -8.98 -25.30 -4.77
C LYS A 117 -9.31 -24.89 -3.33
N GLU A 118 -8.30 -24.79 -2.46
CA GLU A 118 -8.42 -24.46 -1.04
C GLU A 118 -8.05 -22.99 -0.74
N ILE A 119 -7.54 -22.24 -1.72
CA ILE A 119 -7.10 -20.86 -1.58
C ILE A 119 -8.18 -19.95 -2.19
N GLU A 120 -8.53 -18.85 -1.50
CA GLU A 120 -9.52 -17.91 -2.04
C GLU A 120 -9.02 -17.21 -3.31
N ILE A 121 -9.94 -16.81 -4.19
CA ILE A 121 -9.60 -15.94 -5.32
C ILE A 121 -10.29 -14.59 -5.14
N HIS A 122 -9.47 -13.55 -5.14
CA HIS A 122 -9.85 -12.15 -5.06
C HIS A 122 -9.60 -11.50 -6.43
N ILE A 123 -10.54 -10.71 -6.95
CA ILE A 123 -10.41 -10.12 -8.28
C ILE A 123 -9.76 -8.75 -8.23
N SER A 124 -8.62 -8.59 -8.88
CA SER A 124 -7.87 -7.34 -8.94
C SER A 124 -8.64 -6.22 -9.65
N THR A 125 -8.37 -4.97 -9.25
CA THR A 125 -9.01 -3.76 -9.82
C THR A 125 -8.84 -3.68 -11.34
N GLN A 126 -7.75 -4.23 -11.89
CA GLN A 126 -7.45 -4.30 -13.32
C GLN A 126 -8.47 -5.11 -14.15
N ALA A 127 -9.34 -5.90 -13.52
CA ALA A 127 -10.48 -6.53 -14.19
C ALA A 127 -11.60 -5.54 -14.56
N ASN A 128 -11.48 -4.25 -14.18
CA ASN A 128 -12.47 -3.17 -14.38
C ASN A 128 -13.82 -3.46 -13.69
N ASN A 129 -13.79 -3.67 -12.37
CA ASN A 129 -14.98 -4.03 -11.59
C ASN A 129 -15.82 -2.79 -11.24
N THR A 130 -16.71 -2.40 -12.15
CA THR A 130 -17.39 -1.09 -12.16
C THR A 130 -18.89 -1.13 -11.88
N ASN A 131 -19.51 -2.31 -11.84
CA ASN A 131 -20.96 -2.49 -11.74
C ASN A 131 -21.30 -3.85 -11.11
N TYR A 132 -22.50 -3.98 -10.51
CA TYR A 132 -22.88 -5.18 -9.76
C TYR A 132 -22.92 -6.46 -10.62
N LEU A 133 -23.29 -6.39 -11.90
CA LEU A 133 -23.30 -7.56 -12.78
C LEU A 133 -21.90 -8.16 -12.98
N THR A 134 -20.85 -7.33 -12.97
CA THR A 134 -19.45 -7.80 -12.98
C THR A 134 -19.09 -8.50 -11.66
N TYR A 135 -19.55 -8.00 -10.51
CA TYR A 135 -19.34 -8.67 -9.22
C TYR A 135 -20.09 -10.01 -9.18
N ASP A 136 -21.36 -10.07 -9.60
CA ASP A 136 -22.15 -11.30 -9.68
C ASP A 136 -21.57 -12.33 -10.66
N PHE A 137 -20.96 -11.87 -11.75
CA PHE A 137 -20.22 -12.74 -12.68
C PHE A 137 -19.06 -13.42 -11.95
N TRP A 138 -18.20 -12.67 -11.26
CA TRP A 138 -17.07 -13.22 -10.52
C TRP A 138 -17.49 -14.10 -9.33
N TYR A 139 -18.52 -13.69 -8.59
CA TYR A 139 -19.08 -14.48 -7.48
C TYR A 139 -19.59 -15.84 -7.96
N ARG A 140 -20.36 -15.89 -9.06
CA ARG A 140 -20.82 -17.16 -9.67
C ARG A 140 -19.68 -18.03 -10.18
N LEU A 141 -18.54 -17.44 -10.55
CA LEU A 141 -17.31 -18.18 -10.87
C LEU A 141 -16.54 -18.64 -9.62
N GLY A 142 -16.94 -18.23 -8.41
CA GLY A 142 -16.36 -18.64 -7.13
C GLY A 142 -15.34 -17.68 -6.54
N ALA A 143 -15.25 -16.43 -7.03
CA ALA A 143 -14.49 -15.39 -6.35
C ALA A 143 -15.12 -15.06 -4.99
N LYS A 144 -14.29 -14.76 -3.99
CA LYS A 144 -14.74 -14.39 -2.64
C LYS A 144 -14.80 -12.88 -2.40
N ARG A 145 -13.95 -12.14 -3.13
CA ARG A 145 -13.78 -10.70 -3.00
C ARG A 145 -13.53 -10.09 -4.36
N VAL A 146 -14.05 -8.89 -4.60
CA VAL A 146 -13.75 -8.10 -5.80
C VAL A 146 -13.22 -6.73 -5.37
N VAL A 147 -12.07 -6.37 -5.93
CA VAL A 147 -11.47 -5.05 -5.73
C VAL A 147 -12.14 -4.06 -6.68
N SER A 148 -12.76 -3.03 -6.12
CA SER A 148 -13.43 -1.96 -6.85
C SER A 148 -12.50 -1.27 -7.86
N ALA A 149 -13.09 -0.87 -8.99
CA ALA A 149 -12.48 0.11 -9.88
C ALA A 149 -12.19 1.43 -9.14
N ARG A 150 -11.06 2.08 -9.43
CA ARG A 150 -10.60 3.29 -8.70
C ARG A 150 -11.37 4.56 -9.04
N GLU A 151 -12.13 4.48 -10.12
CA GLU A 151 -12.98 5.51 -10.70
C GLU A 151 -14.42 5.55 -10.14
N LEU A 152 -14.78 4.65 -9.22
CA LEU A 152 -16.10 4.61 -8.59
C LEU A 152 -16.23 5.59 -7.42
N SER A 153 -17.40 6.21 -7.32
CA SER A 153 -17.84 6.94 -6.13
C SER A 153 -18.34 6.01 -5.01
N LEU A 154 -18.39 6.50 -3.77
CA LEU A 154 -18.99 5.75 -2.65
C LEU A 154 -20.48 5.44 -2.90
N LYS A 155 -21.17 6.32 -3.64
CA LYS A 155 -22.56 6.10 -4.06
C LYS A 155 -22.67 4.88 -4.97
N GLU A 156 -21.81 4.75 -5.98
CA GLU A 156 -21.79 3.60 -6.90
C GLU A 156 -21.38 2.31 -6.18
N ILE A 157 -20.44 2.38 -5.22
CA ILE A 157 -20.06 1.23 -4.39
C ILE A 157 -21.22 0.78 -3.51
N LYS A 158 -21.98 1.71 -2.92
CA LYS A 158 -23.19 1.41 -2.15
C LYS A 158 -24.28 0.77 -3.01
N GLU A 159 -24.50 1.29 -4.22
CA GLU A 159 -25.41 0.69 -5.20
C GLU A 159 -24.96 -0.74 -5.59
N ILE A 160 -23.64 -0.99 -5.72
CA ILE A 160 -23.11 -2.35 -5.93
C ILE A 160 -23.42 -3.25 -4.73
N ARG A 161 -23.14 -2.80 -3.49
CA ARG A 161 -23.43 -3.55 -2.26
C ARG A 161 -24.92 -3.91 -2.13
N GLU A 162 -25.83 -3.03 -2.56
CA GLU A 162 -27.28 -3.27 -2.53
C GLU A 162 -27.75 -4.40 -3.48
N HIS A 163 -26.96 -4.74 -4.51
CA HIS A 163 -27.34 -5.71 -5.54
C HIS A 163 -26.59 -7.05 -5.47
N ILE A 164 -25.45 -7.13 -4.78
CA ILE A 164 -24.62 -8.36 -4.69
C ILE A 164 -24.88 -9.17 -3.40
N PRO A 165 -24.55 -10.47 -3.37
CA PRO A 165 -24.66 -11.30 -2.16
C PRO A 165 -23.88 -10.76 -0.95
N CYS A 166 -24.42 -10.97 0.26
CA CYS A 166 -23.85 -10.46 1.51
C CYS A 166 -22.53 -11.16 1.93
N ASP A 167 -22.18 -12.28 1.30
CA ASP A 167 -20.91 -13.00 1.47
C ASP A 167 -19.92 -12.74 0.31
N MET A 168 -20.28 -11.87 -0.64
CA MET A 168 -19.37 -11.32 -1.63
C MET A 168 -18.72 -10.05 -1.08
N GLU A 169 -17.42 -10.09 -0.82
CA GLU A 169 -16.68 -8.98 -0.21
C GLU A 169 -16.31 -7.89 -1.22
N ILE A 170 -16.43 -6.63 -0.81
CA ILE A 170 -15.96 -5.46 -1.55
C ILE A 170 -14.64 -4.99 -0.95
N GLU A 171 -13.61 -4.83 -1.78
CA GLU A 171 -12.34 -4.23 -1.39
C GLU A 171 -12.09 -2.94 -2.17
N SER A 172 -11.72 -1.86 -1.48
CA SER A 172 -11.51 -0.56 -2.13
C SER A 172 -10.23 0.11 -1.60
N PHE A 173 -9.57 0.90 -2.45
CA PHE A 173 -8.36 1.61 -2.05
C PHE A 173 -8.71 2.76 -1.10
N MET A 174 -8.09 2.85 0.08
CA MET A 174 -8.30 3.97 1.01
C MET A 174 -7.18 5.02 0.96
N HIS A 175 -5.98 4.62 0.51
CA HIS A 175 -4.81 5.48 0.56
C HIS A 175 -3.76 5.12 -0.51
N GLY A 176 -2.96 6.11 -0.91
CA GLY A 176 -1.74 5.94 -1.70
C GLY A 176 -1.88 6.42 -3.15
N ALA A 177 -0.87 6.14 -3.97
CA ALA A 177 -0.76 6.74 -5.30
C ALA A 177 -1.89 6.31 -6.25
N MET A 178 -2.65 7.29 -6.75
CA MET A 178 -3.65 7.07 -7.80
C MET A 178 -3.00 6.89 -9.18
N CYS A 179 -3.70 6.20 -10.07
CA CYS A 179 -3.36 6.11 -11.48
C CYS A 179 -4.32 7.00 -12.27
N ILE A 180 -3.80 7.72 -13.27
CA ILE A 180 -4.62 8.48 -14.22
C ILE A 180 -5.22 7.61 -15.33
N SER A 181 -4.67 6.41 -15.55
CA SER A 181 -5.22 5.44 -16.50
C SER A 181 -6.30 4.59 -15.82
N TYR A 182 -7.42 4.40 -16.53
CA TYR A 182 -8.61 3.66 -16.08
C TYR A 182 -8.25 2.29 -15.47
N SER A 183 -8.51 2.12 -14.18
CA SER A 183 -8.10 0.95 -13.37
C SER A 183 -6.66 0.43 -13.65
N GLY A 184 -5.72 1.32 -13.98
CA GLY A 184 -4.30 1.00 -14.24
C GLY A 184 -3.95 0.59 -15.68
N ARG A 185 -4.90 0.51 -16.62
CA ARG A 185 -4.67 0.09 -18.01
C ARG A 185 -3.97 1.18 -18.84
N CYS A 186 -2.65 1.23 -18.78
CA CYS A 186 -1.85 2.33 -19.33
C CYS A 186 -1.06 1.94 -20.60
N LEU A 187 -1.39 2.54 -21.75
CA LEU A 187 -0.67 2.34 -23.01
C LEU A 187 0.59 3.22 -23.15
N LEU A 188 0.66 4.36 -22.43
CA LEU A 188 1.76 5.33 -22.56
C LEU A 188 3.13 4.71 -22.26
N SER A 189 3.20 3.78 -21.30
CA SER A 189 4.46 3.15 -20.89
C SER A 189 5.04 2.28 -21.99
N ASN A 190 4.17 1.52 -22.67
CA ASN A 190 4.55 0.69 -23.80
C ASN A 190 4.94 1.59 -24.99
N TYR A 191 4.08 2.54 -25.36
CA TYR A 191 4.30 3.43 -26.50
C TYR A 191 5.62 4.23 -26.42
N PHE A 192 5.93 4.83 -25.27
CA PHE A 192 7.13 5.67 -25.13
C PHE A 192 8.41 4.90 -24.80
N THR A 193 8.36 3.65 -24.31
CA THR A 193 9.56 2.96 -23.79
C THR A 193 9.68 1.47 -24.11
N GLY A 194 8.71 0.88 -24.82
CA GLY A 194 8.62 -0.56 -25.03
C GLY A 194 8.40 -1.39 -23.75
N ARG A 195 8.07 -0.75 -22.61
CA ARG A 195 7.84 -1.44 -21.32
C ARG A 195 6.37 -1.42 -20.95
N ASP A 196 5.72 -2.58 -21.05
CA ASP A 196 4.28 -2.70 -20.80
C ASP A 196 3.91 -2.50 -19.32
N ALA A 197 3.00 -1.57 -19.05
CA ALA A 197 2.45 -1.36 -17.72
C ALA A 197 1.56 -2.54 -17.26
N ASN A 198 0.91 -3.24 -18.20
CA ASN A 198 -0.03 -4.34 -17.95
C ASN A 198 0.67 -5.69 -17.71
N GLN A 199 2.00 -5.73 -17.85
CA GLN A 199 2.88 -6.77 -17.32
C GLN A 199 3.79 -6.23 -16.18
N GLY A 200 3.40 -5.11 -15.55
CA GLY A 200 4.09 -4.58 -14.36
C GLY A 200 5.40 -3.83 -14.61
N ALA A 201 5.79 -3.62 -15.88
CA ALA A 201 7.04 -2.93 -16.24
C ALA A 201 6.91 -1.39 -16.32
N CYS A 202 5.81 -0.82 -15.83
CA CYS A 202 5.46 0.60 -15.89
C CYS A 202 6.63 1.56 -15.56
N THR A 203 6.73 2.64 -16.34
CA THR A 203 7.79 3.66 -16.21
C THR A 203 7.35 4.94 -15.50
N HIS A 204 6.08 4.99 -15.07
CA HIS A 204 5.39 6.21 -14.63
C HIS A 204 5.47 7.36 -15.64
N PRO A 205 5.16 7.12 -16.94
CA PRO A 205 5.26 8.15 -17.97
C PRO A 205 4.34 9.34 -17.70
N CYS A 206 3.17 9.10 -17.09
CA CYS A 206 2.26 10.13 -16.59
C CYS A 206 2.90 11.15 -15.61
N ARG A 207 4.06 10.85 -15.02
CA ARG A 207 4.79 11.77 -14.12
C ARG A 207 5.89 12.57 -14.85
N TRP A 208 6.06 12.37 -16.15
CA TRP A 208 7.02 13.09 -16.97
C TRP A 208 6.49 14.49 -17.33
N LYS A 209 7.38 15.37 -17.79
CA LYS A 209 7.01 16.68 -18.33
C LYS A 209 6.69 16.51 -19.81
N TYR A 210 5.49 16.93 -20.20
CA TYR A 210 5.00 16.91 -21.58
C TYR A 210 4.64 18.32 -22.05
N SER A 211 4.76 18.54 -23.35
CA SER A 211 4.16 19.63 -24.08
C SER A 211 3.43 19.05 -25.29
N ILE A 212 2.27 19.58 -25.64
CA ILE A 212 1.54 19.30 -26.88
C ILE A 212 2.03 20.29 -27.96
N VAL A 213 2.08 19.85 -29.21
CA VAL A 213 2.23 20.75 -30.37
C VAL A 213 1.05 20.46 -31.28
N GLU A 214 0.37 21.51 -31.74
CA GLU A 214 -0.68 21.38 -32.76
C GLU A 214 0.01 21.27 -34.14
N GLU A 215 -0.47 20.34 -34.98
CA GLU A 215 0.20 19.94 -36.22
C GLU A 215 0.36 21.11 -37.21
N THR A 216 -0.61 22.02 -37.28
CA THR A 216 -0.55 23.20 -38.15
C THR A 216 0.24 24.38 -37.55
N ARG A 217 0.73 24.24 -36.30
CA ARG A 217 1.57 25.24 -35.61
C ARG A 217 2.88 24.64 -35.08
N PRO A 218 3.75 24.11 -35.97
CA PRO A 218 5.01 23.50 -35.56
C PRO A 218 5.91 24.50 -34.83
N GLY A 219 6.28 24.17 -33.60
CA GLY A 219 7.09 25.02 -32.71
C GLY A 219 6.27 25.83 -31.69
N GLU A 220 4.95 25.95 -31.85
CA GLU A 220 4.05 26.41 -30.79
C GLU A 220 3.76 25.25 -29.84
N TYR A 221 4.65 25.07 -28.85
CA TYR A 221 4.43 24.14 -27.75
C TYR A 221 3.34 24.68 -26.83
N MET A 222 2.12 24.18 -27.01
CA MET A 222 1.12 24.20 -25.95
C MET A 222 1.69 23.38 -24.77
N PRO A 223 1.69 23.87 -23.54
CA PRO A 223 1.83 22.99 -22.38
C PRO A 223 0.46 22.22 -22.23
N VAL A 224 -0.02 21.75 -21.06
CA VAL A 224 -1.21 20.82 -20.98
C VAL A 224 -2.40 20.95 -19.91
N TYR A 225 -2.90 22.14 -19.49
CA TYR A 225 -4.06 22.53 -18.60
C TYR A 225 -4.31 24.04 -18.87
N GLU A 226 -4.81 24.93 -17.97
CA GLU A 226 -4.74 26.38 -18.23
C GLU A 226 -4.81 27.29 -16.97
N ASN A 227 -3.86 28.22 -16.86
CA ASN A 227 -3.96 29.49 -16.14
C ASN A 227 -3.03 30.52 -16.84
N GLU A 228 -2.88 31.74 -16.29
CA GLU A 228 -2.04 32.81 -16.86
C GLU A 228 -0.54 32.45 -17.08
N ARG A 229 -0.09 31.27 -16.61
CA ARG A 229 1.28 30.75 -16.77
C ARG A 229 1.36 29.42 -17.53
N GLY A 230 0.25 28.88 -18.02
CA GLY A 230 0.23 27.66 -18.81
C GLY A 230 -0.33 26.42 -18.09
N THR A 231 0.17 25.24 -18.49
CA THR A 231 -0.71 24.14 -18.95
C THR A 231 -0.02 22.77 -18.46
N TYR A 232 -0.66 21.77 -17.79
CA TYR A 232 -0.07 20.46 -17.29
C TYR A 232 -1.02 19.19 -17.16
N LEU A 233 -1.04 18.14 -18.00
CA LEU A 233 -2.21 17.20 -18.06
C LEU A 233 -2.32 16.06 -17.00
N PHE A 234 -1.21 15.59 -16.39
CA PHE A 234 -1.13 14.18 -15.94
C PHE A 234 -0.78 13.89 -14.45
N ASN A 235 -0.87 14.85 -13.54
CA ASN A 235 -0.31 14.71 -12.19
C ASN A 235 -1.34 14.54 -11.04
N SER A 236 -1.81 13.30 -10.83
CA SER A 236 -2.77 12.99 -9.76
C SER A 236 -2.16 13.09 -8.36
N LYS A 237 -2.94 13.70 -7.45
CA LYS A 237 -2.77 13.63 -5.99
C LYS A 237 -2.77 12.20 -5.47
N ASP A 238 -2.22 11.99 -4.26
CA ASP A 238 -2.31 10.67 -3.60
C ASP A 238 -3.67 10.57 -2.88
N LEU A 239 -4.30 9.40 -2.93
CA LEU A 239 -5.58 9.14 -2.27
C LEU A 239 -5.39 9.16 -0.74
N CYS A 240 -6.34 9.73 -0.01
CA CYS A 240 -6.41 9.62 1.44
C CYS A 240 -7.86 9.73 1.94
N MET A 241 -8.34 8.69 2.63
CA MET A 241 -9.69 8.60 3.19
C MET A 241 -9.69 8.62 4.73
N ILE A 242 -8.62 9.14 5.34
CA ILE A 242 -8.44 9.16 6.81
C ILE A 242 -9.52 9.96 7.55
N GLU A 243 -10.15 10.94 6.88
CA GLU A 243 -11.24 11.76 7.42
C GLU A 243 -12.63 11.14 7.17
N HIS A 244 -12.69 10.07 6.37
CA HIS A 244 -13.89 9.50 5.76
C HIS A 244 -14.11 8.00 6.06
N ILE A 245 -13.56 7.49 7.18
CA ILE A 245 -13.78 6.10 7.62
C ILE A 245 -15.27 5.75 7.77
N PRO A 246 -16.14 6.59 8.38
CA PRO A 246 -17.58 6.30 8.48
C PRO A 246 -18.24 6.11 7.11
N GLU A 247 -17.94 7.00 6.16
CA GLU A 247 -18.53 6.98 4.80
C GLU A 247 -18.07 5.75 4.00
N MET A 248 -16.82 5.32 4.17
CA MET A 248 -16.31 4.08 3.57
C MET A 248 -17.01 2.83 4.14
N ILE A 249 -17.35 2.82 5.43
CA ILE A 249 -18.06 1.71 6.09
C ILE A 249 -19.56 1.69 5.73
N ASP A 250 -20.22 2.85 5.63
CA ASP A 250 -21.62 2.97 5.19
C ASP A 250 -21.82 2.60 3.70
N ALA A 251 -20.78 2.77 2.87
CA ALA A 251 -20.78 2.24 1.50
C ALA A 251 -20.72 0.70 1.44
N GLY A 252 -20.45 0.02 2.56
CA GLY A 252 -20.45 -1.45 2.66
C GLY A 252 -19.21 -2.12 2.09
N ILE A 253 -18.05 -1.46 2.22
CA ILE A 253 -16.72 -1.96 1.88
C ILE A 253 -16.20 -2.83 3.04
N ASP A 254 -15.79 -4.07 2.75
CA ASP A 254 -15.32 -5.05 3.74
C ASP A 254 -13.80 -5.00 3.96
N SER A 255 -13.04 -4.56 2.95
CA SER A 255 -11.57 -4.46 3.02
C SER A 255 -11.05 -3.12 2.50
N PHE A 256 -10.25 -2.46 3.33
CA PHE A 256 -9.58 -1.21 3.05
C PHE A 256 -8.14 -1.44 2.61
N LYS A 257 -7.86 -1.20 1.34
CA LYS A 257 -6.56 -1.46 0.72
C LYS A 257 -5.68 -0.22 0.68
N ILE A 258 -4.43 -0.34 1.12
CA ILE A 258 -3.41 0.70 0.97
C ILE A 258 -2.58 0.42 -0.30
N GLU A 259 -2.39 1.40 -1.19
CA GLU A 259 -1.43 1.29 -2.31
C GLU A 259 -0.01 1.67 -1.86
N GLY A 260 0.91 0.70 -1.91
CA GLY A 260 2.27 0.94 -1.42
C GLY A 260 3.32 -0.14 -1.70
N ARG A 261 3.10 -1.06 -2.65
CA ARG A 261 4.03 -2.19 -2.95
C ARG A 261 5.45 -1.77 -3.40
N MET A 262 5.74 -0.48 -3.56
CA MET A 262 7.07 0.08 -3.85
C MET A 262 7.54 1.11 -2.81
N LYS A 263 6.85 1.21 -1.65
CA LYS A 263 7.18 2.15 -0.58
C LYS A 263 8.07 1.48 0.49
N THR A 264 8.63 2.30 1.38
CA THR A 264 9.52 1.88 2.47
C THR A 264 8.74 1.33 3.67
N ALA A 265 9.44 0.64 4.58
CA ALA A 265 8.86 0.19 5.86
C ALA A 265 8.27 1.36 6.66
N LEU A 266 8.97 2.51 6.76
CA LEU A 266 8.44 3.72 7.41
C LEU A 266 7.09 4.16 6.82
N TYR A 267 6.94 4.20 5.49
CA TYR A 267 5.65 4.56 4.88
C TYR A 267 4.55 3.55 5.26
N VAL A 268 4.85 2.25 5.12
CA VAL A 268 3.89 1.18 5.43
C VAL A 268 3.45 1.23 6.90
N ALA A 269 4.40 1.39 7.82
CA ALA A 269 4.14 1.50 9.26
C ALA A 269 3.33 2.74 9.64
N THR A 270 3.73 3.93 9.18
CA THR A 270 3.01 5.18 9.47
C THR A 270 1.57 5.09 8.97
N VAL A 271 1.37 4.64 7.73
CA VAL A 271 0.04 4.54 7.13
C VAL A 271 -0.80 3.46 7.82
N ALA A 272 -0.26 2.25 8.03
CA ALA A 272 -0.97 1.16 8.68
C ALA A 272 -1.40 1.53 10.11
N ARG A 273 -0.49 2.06 10.93
CA ARG A 273 -0.76 2.48 12.31
C ARG A 273 -1.84 3.56 12.39
N THR A 274 -1.75 4.56 11.53
CA THR A 274 -2.68 5.71 11.56
C THR A 274 -4.09 5.26 11.15
N TYR A 275 -4.20 4.46 10.09
CA TYR A 275 -5.49 3.88 9.70
C TYR A 275 -6.01 2.84 10.70
N ARG A 276 -5.14 2.04 11.32
CA ARG A 276 -5.55 1.08 12.35
C ARG A 276 -6.16 1.78 13.56
N LYS A 277 -5.49 2.81 14.08
CA LYS A 277 -6.04 3.61 15.18
C LYS A 277 -7.36 4.29 14.77
N ALA A 278 -7.45 4.86 13.56
CA ALA A 278 -8.68 5.49 13.09
C ALA A 278 -9.86 4.51 12.95
N ILE A 279 -9.62 3.29 12.46
CA ILE A 279 -10.63 2.22 12.37
C ILE A 279 -11.05 1.75 13.77
N ASP A 280 -10.10 1.45 14.64
CA ASP A 280 -10.39 0.95 15.99
C ASP A 280 -11.10 2.00 16.85
N ASP A 281 -10.70 3.27 16.78
CA ASP A 281 -11.36 4.36 17.48
C ASP A 281 -12.79 4.59 16.95
N TYR A 282 -13.05 4.46 15.64
CA TYR A 282 -14.41 4.52 15.08
C TYR A 282 -15.30 3.36 15.57
N LEU A 283 -14.72 2.16 15.69
CA LEU A 283 -15.41 0.99 16.24
C LEU A 283 -15.71 1.11 17.75
N ILE A 284 -15.00 1.99 18.48
CA ILE A 284 -15.38 2.41 19.84
C ILE A 284 -16.54 3.41 19.76
N SER A 285 -16.36 4.52 19.05
CA SER A 285 -17.45 5.44 18.68
C SER A 285 -17.01 6.44 17.61
N GLU A 286 -17.96 6.99 16.83
CA GLU A 286 -17.64 8.10 15.93
C GLU A 286 -17.05 9.30 16.69
N GLN A 287 -17.50 9.59 17.91
CA GLN A 287 -16.95 10.68 18.71
C GLN A 287 -15.45 10.49 18.99
N THR A 288 -15.03 9.29 19.43
CA THR A 288 -13.62 8.96 19.67
C THR A 288 -12.76 9.14 18.41
N TYR A 289 -13.28 8.74 17.25
CA TYR A 289 -12.64 8.98 15.96
C TYR A 289 -12.54 10.48 15.62
N ARG A 290 -13.60 11.28 15.83
CA ARG A 290 -13.56 12.74 15.57
C ARG A 290 -12.63 13.47 16.55
N ASP A 291 -12.57 13.06 17.82
CA ASP A 291 -11.71 13.66 18.86
C ASP A 291 -10.21 13.55 18.52
N HIS A 292 -9.80 12.43 17.92
CA HIS A 292 -8.41 12.19 17.50
C HIS A 292 -8.08 12.65 16.06
N MET A 293 -9.02 13.28 15.34
CA MET A 293 -8.87 13.62 13.92
C MET A 293 -7.57 14.36 13.60
N LYS A 294 -7.21 15.36 14.43
CA LYS A 294 -5.98 16.14 14.27
C LYS A 294 -4.72 15.26 14.30
N TRP A 295 -4.68 14.26 15.20
CA TRP A 295 -3.54 13.34 15.29
C TRP A 295 -3.44 12.47 14.03
N TYR A 296 -4.56 12.04 13.43
CA TYR A 296 -4.52 11.29 12.17
C TYR A 296 -3.99 12.13 11.01
N GLN A 297 -4.45 13.38 10.89
CA GLN A 297 -4.01 14.32 9.86
C GLN A 297 -2.51 14.61 9.98
N GLU A 298 -2.01 14.81 11.20
CA GLU A 298 -0.59 15.01 11.49
C GLU A 298 0.24 13.76 11.26
N GLU A 299 -0.21 12.56 11.64
CA GLU A 299 0.60 11.34 11.43
C GLU A 299 0.63 10.89 9.96
N ILE A 300 -0.47 11.02 9.22
CA ILE A 300 -0.52 10.55 7.82
C ILE A 300 0.38 11.40 6.90
N SER A 301 0.66 12.66 7.23
CA SER A 301 1.61 13.52 6.49
C SER A 301 3.09 13.18 6.76
N LYS A 302 3.41 12.50 7.87
CA LYS A 302 4.80 12.14 8.25
C LYS A 302 5.44 11.06 7.38
N CYS A 303 4.68 10.50 6.43
CA CYS A 303 5.20 9.58 5.42
C CYS A 303 5.58 10.32 4.12
N THR A 304 6.17 9.64 3.13
CA THR A 304 6.44 10.29 1.83
C THR A 304 5.18 10.30 0.95
N TYR A 305 4.55 11.46 0.80
CA TYR A 305 3.30 11.67 0.08
C TYR A 305 3.38 12.80 -0.96
N ARG A 306 2.40 12.83 -1.86
CA ARG A 306 1.99 14.03 -2.59
C ARG A 306 0.65 14.51 -2.04
N GLN A 307 0.33 15.81 -2.17
CA GLN A 307 -0.92 16.42 -1.69
C GLN A 307 -2.13 15.47 -1.79
N PHE A 308 -2.96 15.41 -0.75
CA PHE A 308 -4.04 14.42 -0.67
C PHE A 308 -5.30 14.81 -1.46
N THR A 309 -6.05 13.79 -1.87
CA THR A 309 -7.39 13.89 -2.45
C THR A 309 -8.25 12.70 -2.01
N THR A 310 -9.58 12.83 -2.10
CA THR A 310 -10.56 11.74 -2.00
C THR A 310 -10.79 11.03 -3.34
N GLY A 311 -10.15 11.49 -4.43
CA GLY A 311 -10.22 10.84 -5.74
C GLY A 311 -11.62 10.94 -6.35
N PHE A 312 -12.24 9.80 -6.62
CA PHE A 312 -13.58 9.72 -7.22
C PHE A 312 -14.71 9.57 -6.17
N TYR A 313 -14.37 9.41 -4.88
CA TYR A 313 -15.32 8.91 -3.88
C TYR A 313 -16.52 9.84 -3.63
N PHE A 314 -16.35 11.16 -3.74
CA PHE A 314 -17.41 12.15 -3.54
C PHE A 314 -17.84 12.88 -4.82
N GLY A 315 -17.36 12.44 -5.99
CA GLY A 315 -17.66 13.08 -7.27
C GLY A 315 -16.58 12.84 -8.31
N LYS A 316 -16.73 13.43 -9.49
CA LYS A 316 -15.68 13.39 -10.51
C LYS A 316 -14.51 14.29 -10.08
N PRO A 317 -13.25 13.84 -10.21
CA PRO A 317 -12.08 14.68 -10.07
C PRO A 317 -12.19 15.98 -10.88
N ASP A 318 -11.85 17.07 -10.21
CA ASP A 318 -11.85 18.44 -10.70
C ASP A 318 -10.43 19.02 -10.72
N GLU A 319 -10.34 20.34 -10.91
CA GLU A 319 -9.08 21.08 -10.88
C GLU A 319 -8.43 21.18 -9.48
N HIS A 320 -9.09 20.74 -8.41
CA HIS A 320 -8.50 20.68 -7.08
C HIS A 320 -7.93 19.29 -6.75
N THR A 321 -8.17 18.30 -7.63
CA THR A 321 -7.78 16.89 -7.46
C THR A 321 -6.39 16.56 -8.06
N GLN A 322 -5.74 17.51 -8.72
CA GLN A 322 -4.45 17.36 -9.40
C GLN A 322 -3.39 18.30 -8.81
N ILE A 323 -2.11 18.11 -9.15
CA ILE A 323 -1.00 18.91 -8.62
C ILE A 323 -0.46 19.84 -9.70
N TYR A 324 -0.63 21.14 -9.46
CA TYR A 324 -0.32 22.23 -10.40
C TYR A 324 1.03 22.90 -10.10
N ASP A 325 1.37 22.99 -8.81
CA ASP A 325 2.41 23.93 -8.35
C ASP A 325 3.81 23.31 -8.27
N ASN A 326 3.91 22.06 -7.80
CA ASN A 326 5.21 21.41 -7.57
C ASN A 326 5.10 19.87 -7.55
N ASN A 327 5.94 19.18 -8.32
CA ASN A 327 5.90 17.71 -8.45
C ASN A 327 6.79 16.96 -7.43
N THR A 328 7.21 17.66 -6.37
CA THR A 328 8.14 17.16 -5.36
C THR A 328 7.37 16.45 -4.24
N TYR A 329 7.86 15.30 -3.79
CA TYR A 329 7.30 14.62 -2.62
C TYR A 329 7.62 15.40 -1.35
N ILE A 330 6.63 15.52 -0.46
CA ILE A 330 6.86 16.01 0.91
C ILE A 330 7.43 14.84 1.71
N LYS A 331 8.44 15.13 2.54
CA LYS A 331 9.12 14.17 3.40
C LYS A 331 9.50 14.88 4.70
N GLU A 332 8.72 14.64 5.75
CA GLU A 332 8.98 15.21 7.08
C GLU A 332 9.99 14.38 7.90
N TYR A 333 10.17 13.09 7.58
CA TYR A 333 11.04 12.17 8.33
C TYR A 333 11.93 11.32 7.43
N THR A 334 13.18 11.12 7.88
CA THR A 334 14.13 10.13 7.37
C THR A 334 14.00 8.82 8.14
N TYR A 335 13.86 7.71 7.42
CA TYR A 335 13.87 6.34 7.97
C TYR A 335 15.30 5.90 8.30
N LEU A 336 15.57 5.53 9.56
CA LEU A 336 16.89 5.08 10.00
C LEU A 336 17.03 3.55 9.98
N GLY A 337 15.96 2.83 10.35
CA GLY A 337 15.87 1.37 10.32
C GLY A 337 14.78 0.83 11.27
N ILE A 338 14.67 -0.49 11.37
CA ILE A 338 13.81 -1.20 12.34
C ILE A 338 14.69 -1.80 13.44
N VAL A 339 14.25 -1.64 14.68
CA VAL A 339 14.90 -2.21 15.87
C VAL A 339 14.81 -3.74 15.83
N GLY A 340 15.97 -4.39 15.82
CA GLY A 340 16.10 -5.85 15.90
C GLY A 340 16.23 -6.35 17.34
N GLU A 341 16.89 -7.49 17.51
CA GLU A 341 17.12 -8.13 18.80
C GLU A 341 18.01 -7.32 19.75
N GLU A 342 17.87 -7.58 21.06
CA GLU A 342 18.68 -7.01 22.13
C GLU A 342 19.80 -8.00 22.51
N ASP A 343 21.06 -7.54 22.56
CA ASP A 343 22.19 -8.36 23.01
C ASP A 343 22.32 -8.41 24.55
N HIS A 344 23.24 -9.25 25.02
CA HIS A 344 23.54 -9.40 26.45
C HIS A 344 24.07 -8.13 27.15
N ASN A 345 24.38 -7.06 26.40
CA ASN A 345 24.83 -5.77 26.91
C ASN A 345 23.73 -4.68 26.82
N GLY A 346 22.50 -5.04 26.43
CA GLY A 346 21.40 -4.10 26.24
C GLY A 346 21.51 -3.25 24.96
N ARG A 347 22.29 -3.69 23.98
CA ARG A 347 22.41 -3.04 22.67
C ARG A 347 21.42 -3.65 21.70
N PHE A 348 20.85 -2.84 20.81
CA PHE A 348 19.88 -3.27 19.83
C PHE A 348 20.50 -3.38 18.44
N TYR A 349 20.20 -4.48 17.74
CA TYR A 349 20.56 -4.62 16.33
C TYR A 349 19.79 -3.61 15.46
N LEU A 350 20.46 -3.02 14.48
CA LEU A 350 19.87 -2.16 13.46
C LEU A 350 20.57 -2.40 12.11
N GLU A 351 19.80 -2.68 11.05
CA GLU A 351 20.30 -2.52 9.68
C GLU A 351 20.04 -1.07 9.23
N GLN A 352 21.11 -0.27 9.22
CA GLN A 352 21.07 1.16 8.93
C GLN A 352 20.56 1.44 7.51
N LYS A 353 19.64 2.40 7.35
CA LYS A 353 19.14 2.83 6.02
C LYS A 353 19.60 4.23 5.62
N ASN A 354 19.69 5.16 6.58
CA ASN A 354 20.16 6.54 6.39
C ASN A 354 21.08 6.98 7.53
N LYS A 355 21.88 8.02 7.33
CA LYS A 355 22.89 8.47 8.31
C LYS A 355 22.26 9.03 9.59
N PHE A 356 22.82 8.62 10.72
CA PHE A 356 22.66 9.24 12.03
C PHE A 356 24.00 9.18 12.80
N SER A 357 24.13 9.98 13.87
CA SER A 357 25.34 10.11 14.68
C SER A 357 25.10 9.84 16.17
N VAL A 358 26.16 9.50 16.90
CA VAL A 358 26.14 9.51 18.37
C VAL A 358 25.82 10.92 18.86
N GLY A 359 25.01 11.01 19.90
CA GLY A 359 24.55 12.27 20.49
C GLY A 359 23.37 12.93 19.78
N GLU A 360 22.94 12.43 18.62
CA GLU A 360 21.80 12.93 17.85
C GLU A 360 20.46 12.55 18.50
N MET A 361 19.48 13.45 18.43
CA MET A 361 18.09 13.15 18.81
C MET A 361 17.35 12.52 17.63
N ILE A 362 16.74 11.37 17.89
CA ILE A 362 15.92 10.61 16.94
C ILE A 362 14.57 10.25 17.60
N GLU A 363 13.67 9.63 16.86
CA GLU A 363 12.34 9.25 17.34
C GLU A 363 12.10 7.74 17.17
N ILE A 364 11.65 7.09 18.25
CA ILE A 364 11.13 5.73 18.27
C ILE A 364 9.64 5.78 17.95
N MET A 365 9.27 5.29 16.78
CA MET A 365 7.89 5.20 16.30
C MET A 365 7.29 3.85 16.73
N LYS A 366 6.44 3.87 17.76
CA LYS A 366 5.81 2.68 18.37
C LYS A 366 4.56 2.22 17.59
N PRO A 367 4.24 0.93 17.51
CA PRO A 367 2.99 0.45 16.88
C PRO A 367 1.70 0.97 17.52
N ASN A 368 1.70 1.26 18.83
CA ASN A 368 0.51 1.71 19.58
C ASN A 368 0.10 3.18 19.34
N GLY A 369 0.83 3.92 18.50
CA GLY A 369 0.61 5.34 18.22
C GLY A 369 1.57 6.29 18.94
N GLU A 370 2.35 5.81 19.91
CA GLU A 370 3.35 6.64 20.58
C GLU A 370 4.54 6.95 19.65
N ASN A 371 5.10 8.13 19.85
CA ASN A 371 6.33 8.62 19.21
C ASN A 371 7.21 9.13 20.35
N ILE A 372 8.39 8.54 20.54
CA ILE A 372 9.23 8.82 21.70
C ILE A 372 10.57 9.39 21.23
N GLU A 373 10.86 10.63 21.59
CA GLU A 373 12.20 11.21 21.36
C GLU A 373 13.24 10.49 22.22
N THR A 374 14.38 10.19 21.63
CA THR A 374 15.49 9.49 22.29
C THR A 374 16.84 9.96 21.72
N LYS A 375 17.87 9.93 22.54
CA LYS A 375 19.24 10.22 22.13
C LYS A 375 19.99 8.94 21.75
N VAL A 376 20.74 8.98 20.66
CA VAL A 376 21.71 7.93 20.30
C VAL A 376 22.89 7.99 21.27
N CYS A 377 23.05 6.97 22.12
CA CYS A 377 24.08 6.91 23.15
C CYS A 377 25.39 6.30 22.66
N SER A 378 25.33 5.24 21.84
CA SER A 378 26.50 4.65 21.18
C SER A 378 26.12 3.89 19.91
N ILE A 379 27.09 3.73 19.01
CA ILE A 379 27.00 2.93 17.78
C ILE A 379 28.24 2.03 17.74
N VAL A 380 28.02 0.74 17.54
CA VAL A 380 29.06 -0.29 17.46
C VAL A 380 28.83 -1.12 16.19
N ASN A 381 29.87 -1.41 15.42
CA ASN A 381 29.74 -2.25 14.22
C ASN A 381 29.79 -3.76 14.54
N GLU A 382 29.57 -4.62 13.53
CA GLU A 382 29.64 -6.09 13.69
C GLU A 382 31.00 -6.63 14.21
N LYS A 383 32.08 -5.85 14.15
CA LYS A 383 33.40 -6.23 14.70
C LYS A 383 33.59 -5.84 16.16
N GLY A 384 32.63 -5.13 16.77
CA GLY A 384 32.76 -4.57 18.11
C GLY A 384 33.49 -3.23 18.17
N GLU A 385 33.74 -2.58 17.03
CA GLU A 385 34.40 -1.27 16.97
C GLU A 385 33.36 -0.14 17.15
N GLU A 386 33.63 0.82 18.04
CA GLU A 386 32.78 2.00 18.24
C GLU A 386 32.86 2.98 17.06
N GLN A 387 31.76 3.69 16.78
CA GLN A 387 31.66 4.65 15.68
C GLN A 387 30.89 5.91 16.09
N GLU A 388 31.44 7.09 15.76
CA GLU A 388 30.77 8.39 16.00
C GLU A 388 29.51 8.60 15.13
N SER A 389 29.43 7.90 13.99
CA SER A 389 28.25 7.94 13.14
C SER A 389 28.11 6.66 12.31
N ALA A 390 26.92 6.48 11.76
CA ALA A 390 26.54 5.43 10.85
C ALA A 390 26.48 5.99 9.41
N PRO A 391 27.56 5.98 8.60
CA PRO A 391 27.58 6.67 7.31
C PRO A 391 27.21 5.78 6.11
N HIS A 392 27.00 4.48 6.29
CA HIS A 392 26.92 3.51 5.18
C HIS A 392 25.56 2.78 5.14
N PRO A 393 24.70 3.03 4.13
CA PRO A 393 23.46 2.28 3.97
C PRO A 393 23.67 0.76 3.94
N LEU A 394 22.75 0.03 4.57
CA LEU A 394 22.78 -1.41 4.83
C LEU A 394 23.90 -1.87 5.79
N GLN A 395 24.60 -0.95 6.46
CA GLN A 395 25.52 -1.32 7.53
C GLN A 395 24.74 -1.87 8.73
N LYS A 396 25.20 -3.02 9.23
CA LYS A 396 24.68 -3.65 10.44
C LYS A 396 25.38 -3.09 11.66
N LEU A 397 24.59 -2.69 12.65
CA LEU A 397 25.03 -1.95 13.81
C LEU A 397 24.35 -2.47 15.08
N TRP A 398 25.04 -2.29 16.20
CA TRP A 398 24.51 -2.43 17.55
C TRP A 398 24.48 -1.03 18.17
N ILE A 399 23.30 -0.57 18.58
CA ILE A 399 23.11 0.78 19.13
C ILE A 399 22.65 0.73 20.58
N THR A 400 22.98 1.78 21.34
CA THR A 400 22.28 2.10 22.59
C THR A 400 21.53 3.42 22.45
N LEU A 401 20.37 3.50 23.09
CA LEU A 401 19.48 4.65 23.12
C LEU A 401 19.20 5.00 24.59
N ASP A 402 19.00 6.29 24.90
CA ASP A 402 18.66 6.70 26.28
C ASP A 402 17.27 6.22 26.74
N THR A 403 16.42 5.83 25.79
CA THR A 403 15.11 5.22 26.01
C THR A 403 15.07 3.84 25.38
N LYS A 404 14.67 2.82 26.14
CA LYS A 404 14.67 1.42 25.68
C LYS A 404 13.61 1.20 24.58
N PRO A 405 13.99 0.88 23.34
CA PRO A 405 13.04 0.50 22.29
C PRO A 405 12.52 -0.92 22.51
N SER A 406 11.55 -1.31 21.69
CA SER A 406 11.03 -2.66 21.54
C SER A 406 11.43 -3.20 20.17
N VAL A 407 11.57 -4.53 20.06
CA VAL A 407 11.81 -5.17 18.76
C VAL A 407 10.66 -4.80 17.81
N TYR A 408 10.99 -4.53 16.54
CA TYR A 408 10.12 -4.02 15.48
C TYR A 408 9.70 -2.55 15.57
N ASP A 409 10.12 -1.79 16.58
CA ASP A 409 9.97 -0.33 16.55
C ASP A 409 10.73 0.27 15.36
N ILE A 410 10.24 1.38 14.82
CA ILE A 410 10.90 2.10 13.73
C ILE A 410 11.65 3.31 14.27
N LEU A 411 12.93 3.40 13.92
CA LEU A 411 13.74 4.58 14.19
C LEU A 411 13.61 5.53 12.99
N ARG A 412 13.21 6.77 13.29
CA ARG A 412 13.14 7.85 12.31
C ARG A 412 13.74 9.14 12.86
N LYS A 413 14.22 10.01 11.97
CA LYS A 413 14.72 11.35 12.29
C LYS A 413 13.84 12.38 11.59
N LYS A 414 13.42 13.43 12.30
CA LYS A 414 12.72 14.56 11.68
C LYS A 414 13.66 15.34 10.77
N GLU A 415 13.22 15.65 9.56
CA GLU A 415 13.95 16.56 8.67
C GLU A 415 13.92 17.98 9.27
N THR A 416 15.05 18.65 9.27
CA THR A 416 15.11 20.09 9.58
C THR A 416 14.82 20.88 8.31
N ASP A 417 13.87 21.82 8.38
CA ASP A 417 13.60 22.75 7.28
C ASP A 417 14.92 23.41 6.84
N SER A 418 15.17 23.38 5.52
CA SER A 418 16.43 23.78 4.87
C SER A 418 16.35 25.18 4.25
#